data_AF-A0A1H8VTI8-F1
#
_entry.id   AF-A0A1H8VTI8-F1
#
_cell.length_a   1.000
_cell.length_b   1.000
_cell.length_c   1.000
_cell.angle_alpha   90.00
_cell.angle_beta   90.00
_cell.angle_gamma   90.00
#
_symmetry.space_group_name_H-M   'P 1'
#
loop_
_entity.id
_entity.type
_entity.pdbx_description
1 polymer ?
#
loop_
_entity_poly.entity_id
_entity_poly.type
_entity_poly.pdbx_seq_one_letter_code
_entity_poly.pdbx_strand_id
1 'polypeptide(L)' 'MTDAMIAVADQPDPPRRLVLGGASYHAIRGALSARLDELEAQRQIAFSTDAPEEEST' A
#
# COMPACT_ATOMS: atom_id res chain seq x y z
N MET A 1 10.19 -21.99 6.94
CA MET A 1 10.35 -20.69 6.22
C MET A 1 10.52 -20.96 4.72
N THR A 2 11.45 -21.83 4.33
CA THR A 2 11.65 -22.27 2.94
C THR A 2 10.39 -22.83 2.30
N ASP A 3 9.62 -23.65 3.00
CA ASP A 3 8.37 -24.23 2.47
C ASP A 3 7.34 -23.15 2.07
N ALA A 4 7.25 -22.06 2.83
CA ALA A 4 6.36 -20.95 2.50
C ALA A 4 6.82 -20.19 1.25
N MET A 5 8.12 -20.14 0.98
CA MET A 5 8.66 -19.52 -0.23
C MET A 5 8.38 -20.40 -1.45
N ILE A 6 8.57 -21.72 -1.33
CA ILE A 6 8.27 -22.69 -2.40
C ILE A 6 6.77 -22.69 -2.71
N ALA A 7 5.92 -22.79 -1.68
CA ALA A 7 4.48 -22.79 -1.85
C ALA A 7 3.93 -21.48 -2.46
N VAL A 8 4.62 -20.35 -2.27
CA VAL A 8 4.29 -19.10 -2.96
C VAL A 8 4.78 -19.10 -4.40
N ALA A 9 5.97 -19.62 -4.67
CA ALA A 9 6.53 -19.69 -6.03
C ALA A 9 5.68 -20.57 -6.97
N ASP A 10 5.02 -21.60 -6.44
CA ASP A 10 4.14 -22.48 -7.20
C ASP A 10 2.73 -21.91 -7.43
N GLN A 11 2.40 -20.72 -6.91
CA GLN A 11 1.08 -20.11 -7.12
C GLN A 11 0.95 -19.57 -8.55
N PRO A 12 -0.23 -19.71 -9.18
CA PRO A 12 -0.47 -19.17 -10.51
C PRO A 12 -0.43 -17.63 -10.55
N ASP A 13 -0.72 -16.97 -9.42
CA ASP A 13 -0.59 -15.52 -9.24
C ASP A 13 0.02 -15.21 -7.86
N PRO A 14 1.36 -15.26 -7.74
CA PRO A 14 2.02 -15.07 -6.47
C PRO A 14 1.98 -13.59 -6.03
N PRO A 15 1.87 -13.31 -4.71
CA PRO A 15 1.93 -11.95 -4.21
C PRO A 15 3.25 -11.26 -4.61
N ARG A 16 3.15 -9.99 -5.01
CA ARG A 16 4.33 -9.16 -5.36
C ARG A 16 5.39 -9.11 -4.26
N ARG A 17 4.98 -9.24 -2.99
CA ARG A 17 5.88 -9.29 -1.82
C ARG A 17 5.38 -10.34 -0.82
N LEU A 18 6.24 -11.33 -0.55
CA LEU A 18 6.05 -12.28 0.53
C LEU A 18 6.76 -11.77 1.80
N VAL A 19 5.98 -11.49 2.84
CA VAL A 19 6.52 -11.07 4.15
C VAL A 19 6.72 -12.30 5.03
N LEU A 20 7.94 -12.49 5.52
CA LEU A 20 8.29 -13.64 6.36
C LEU A 20 8.46 -13.18 7.82
N GLY A 21 7.63 -13.74 8.70
CA GLY A 21 7.64 -13.50 10.14
C GLY A 21 6.74 -12.35 10.61
N GLY A 22 6.17 -12.52 11.80
CA GLY A 22 5.21 -11.57 12.38
C GLY A 22 5.81 -10.20 12.69
N ALA A 23 7.07 -10.13 13.14
CA ALA A 23 7.75 -8.85 13.39
C ALA A 23 7.88 -8.01 12.11
N SER A 24 8.31 -8.63 11.01
CA SER A 24 8.38 -8.01 9.68
C SER A 24 7.00 -7.51 9.23
N TYR A 25 5.96 -8.32 9.44
CA TYR A 25 4.58 -7.94 9.14
C TYR A 25 4.14 -6.70 9.94
N HIS A 26 4.33 -6.69 11.26
CA HIS A 26 3.95 -5.57 12.11
C HIS A 26 4.72 -4.28 11.76
N ALA A 27 6.01 -4.39 11.46
CA ALA A 27 6.83 -3.24 11.06
C ALA A 27 6.37 -2.65 9.72
N ILE A 28 6.16 -3.50 8.71
CA ILE A 28 5.69 -3.04 7.39
C ILE A 28 4.29 -2.44 7.50
N ARG A 29 3.38 -3.09 8.20
CA ARG A 29 2.01 -2.59 8.43
C ARG A 29 2.03 -1.22 9.11
N GLY A 30 2.80 -1.08 10.19
CA GLY A 30 2.91 0.19 10.92
C GLY A 30 3.44 1.32 10.05
N ALA A 31 4.50 1.06 9.26
CA ALA A 31 5.06 2.06 8.36
C ALA A 31 4.09 2.46 7.22
N LEU A 32 3.32 1.51 6.68
CA LEU A 32 2.31 1.82 5.65
C LEU A 32 1.14 2.61 6.22
N SER A 33 0.64 2.24 7.40
CA SER A 33 -0.42 2.99 8.07
C SER A 33 0.01 4.42 8.39
N ALA A 34 1.21 4.63 8.94
CA ALA A 34 1.70 5.98 9.23
C ALA A 34 1.77 6.86 7.98
N ARG A 35 2.26 6.33 6.86
CA ARG A 35 2.30 7.07 5.58
C ARG A 35 0.91 7.38 5.03
N LEU A 36 -0.04 6.47 5.23
CA LEU A 36 -1.43 6.71 4.85
C LEU A 36 -2.04 7.82 5.72
N ASP A 37 -1.81 7.78 7.02
CA ASP A 37 -2.29 8.82 7.94
C ASP A 37 -1.71 10.21 7.58
N GLU A 38 -0.41 10.27 7.24
CA GLU A 38 0.24 11.49 6.76
C GLU A 38 -0.38 12.01 5.45
N LEU A 39 -0.69 11.11 4.51
CA LEU A 39 -1.35 11.45 3.26
C LEU A 39 -2.77 11.99 3.50
N GLU A 40 -3.56 11.31 4.31
CA GLU A 40 -4.94 11.70 4.62
C GLU A 40 -5.02 13.04 5.37
N ALA A 41 -4.03 13.35 6.21
CA ALA A 41 -3.92 14.66 6.86
C ALA A 41 -3.79 15.82 5.84
N GLN A 42 -3.29 15.54 4.64
CA GLN A 42 -3.10 16.52 3.57
C GLN A 42 -4.23 16.52 2.54
N ARG A 43 -5.31 15.77 2.80
CA ARG A 43 -6.43 15.56 1.87
C ARG A 43 -6.96 16.86 1.27
N GLN A 44 -7.28 17.84 2.11
CA GLN A 44 -7.85 19.11 1.63
C GLN A 44 -6.90 19.87 0.70
N ILE A 45 -5.60 19.84 0.98
CA ILE A 45 -4.58 20.47 0.13
C ILE A 45 -4.52 19.76 -1.20
N ALA A 46 -4.45 18.42 -1.20
CA ALA A 46 -4.41 17.63 -2.43
C ALA A 46 -5.61 17.96 -3.34
N PHE A 47 -6.83 17.92 -2.81
CA PHE A 47 -8.05 18.22 -3.58
C PHE A 47 -8.18 19.70 -3.98
N SER A 48 -7.55 20.63 -3.25
CA SER A 48 -7.57 22.06 -3.65
C SER A 48 -6.80 22.35 -4.94
N THR A 49 -5.98 21.40 -5.40
CA THR A 49 -5.18 21.54 -6.63
C THR A 49 -5.86 20.97 -7.87
N ASP A 50 -7.03 20.34 -7.73
CA ASP A 50 -7.82 19.91 -8.88
C ASP A 50 -8.29 21.16 -9.65
N ALA A 51 -8.08 21.16 -10.97
CA ALA A 51 -8.61 22.21 -11.83
C ALA A 51 -10.15 22.19 -11.76
N PRO A 52 -10.83 23.36 -11.82
CA PRO A 52 -12.27 23.36 -11.96
C PRO A 52 -12.63 22.52 -13.19
N GLU A 53 -13.59 21.59 -13.04
CA GLU A 53 -14.14 20.84 -14.15
C GLU A 53 -14.48 21.86 -15.24
N GLU A 54 -13.81 21.79 -16.40
CA GLU A 54 -14.15 22.68 -17.50
C GLU A 54 -15.61 22.40 -17.86
N GLU A 55 -16.47 23.31 -17.45
CA GLU A 55 -17.88 23.33 -17.80
C GLU A 55 -17.93 23.55 -19.31
N SER A 56 -17.94 22.44 -20.06
CA SER A 56 -18.03 22.41 -21.51
C SER A 56 -19.34 23.08 -21.92
N THR A 57 -19.26 24.37 -22.20
CA THR A 57 -20.31 25.17 -22.85
C THR A 57 -20.26 24.97 -24.36
#